data_AF-A0A7R9TUK5-F1
#
_entry.id   AF-A0A7R9TUK5-F1
#
_cell.length_a   1.000
_cell.length_b   1.000
_cell.length_c   1.000
_cell.angle_alpha   90.00
_cell.angle_beta   90.00
_cell.angle_gamma   90.00
#
_symmetry.space_group_name_H-M   'P 1'
#
loop_
_entity.id
_entity.type
_entity.pdbx_description
1 polymer ?
#
loop_
_entity_poly.entity_id
_entity_poly.type
_entity_poly.pdbx_seq_one_letter_code
_entity_poly.pdbx_strand_id
1 'polypeptide(L)'
;TWKNPVPAEMYQPSMPSSAANAVVTRESLENATVLTQWGKKFVLIRSASGDLFALDQHASDERVRLENLRRDLTARGDAVTSKVLPHPVPCELSAAELATLRANASSAHRWGWRWEDDDAGGGGGAKRKAV
;
A
#
# COMPACT_ATOMS: atom_id res chain seq x y z
N THR A 1 20.05 -5.96 -36.86
CA THR A 1 21.17 -6.90 -36.62
C THR A 1 22.01 -6.37 -35.48
N TRP A 2 21.65 -6.74 -34.25
CA TRP A 2 22.47 -6.47 -33.05
C TRP A 2 23.62 -7.47 -33.03
N LYS A 3 24.83 -7.02 -33.37
CA LYS A 3 26.03 -7.86 -33.40
C LYS A 3 27.09 -7.31 -32.45
N ASN A 4 26.94 -7.65 -31.18
CA ASN A 4 28.04 -8.10 -30.32
C ASN A 4 27.45 -8.44 -28.94
N PRO A 5 27.23 -9.73 -28.60
CA PRO A 5 27.00 -10.08 -27.21
C PRO A 5 28.30 -9.80 -26.45
N VAL A 6 28.20 -9.01 -25.39
CA VAL A 6 29.29 -8.83 -24.43
C VAL A 6 29.62 -10.23 -23.88
N PRO A 7 30.89 -10.69 -23.90
CA PRO A 7 31.25 -12.00 -23.37
C PRO A 7 30.80 -12.13 -21.91
N ALA A 8 30.25 -13.28 -21.53
CA ALA A 8 29.74 -13.50 -20.16
C ALA A 8 30.79 -13.26 -19.07
N GLU A 9 32.08 -13.32 -19.42
CA GLU A 9 33.23 -13.06 -18.55
C GLU A 9 33.51 -11.57 -18.29
N MET A 10 32.94 -10.65 -19.09
CA MET A 10 33.02 -9.20 -18.90
C MET A 10 31.86 -8.62 -18.07
N TYR A 11 30.83 -9.41 -17.76
CA TYR A 11 29.80 -8.99 -16.81
C TYR A 11 30.30 -9.23 -15.38
N GLN A 12 31.15 -8.33 -14.91
CA GLN A 12 31.28 -8.12 -13.48
C GLN A 12 30.17 -7.14 -13.10
N PRO A 13 29.22 -7.50 -12.23
CA PRO A 13 28.45 -6.47 -11.55
C PRO A 13 29.40 -5.83 -10.55
N SER A 14 30.34 -5.01 -11.04
CA SER A 14 30.87 -3.94 -10.21
C SER A 14 29.69 -3.00 -10.01
N MET A 15 28.82 -3.36 -9.05
CA MET A 15 28.06 -2.36 -8.31
C MET A 15 29.09 -1.28 -8.01
N PRO A 16 28.89 -0.02 -8.43
CA PRO A 16 29.77 1.05 -7.99
C PRO A 16 29.83 0.95 -6.47
N SER A 17 30.99 0.52 -5.98
CA SER A 17 31.35 0.55 -4.58
C SER A 17 31.29 2.02 -4.22
N SER A 18 30.31 2.40 -3.40
CA SER A 18 29.77 3.76 -3.30
C SER A 18 28.95 4.19 -4.55
N ALA A 19 27.73 3.66 -4.68
CA ALA A 19 26.63 4.63 -4.76
C ALA A 19 26.77 5.46 -3.48
N ALA A 20 27.46 6.59 -3.57
CA ALA A 20 27.44 7.61 -2.52
C ALA A 20 25.98 7.69 -2.13
N ASN A 21 25.64 7.50 -0.84
CA ASN A 21 24.25 7.51 -0.37
C ASN A 21 23.59 8.75 -0.97
N ALA A 22 22.90 8.57 -2.10
CA ALA A 22 22.46 9.70 -2.88
C ALA A 22 21.32 10.23 -2.04
N VAL A 23 21.58 11.35 -1.36
CA VAL A 23 20.60 11.93 -0.47
C VAL A 23 19.51 12.48 -1.36
N VAL A 24 18.48 11.69 -1.58
CA VAL A 24 17.30 12.12 -2.33
C VAL A 24 16.53 13.05 -1.42
N THR A 25 16.59 14.33 -1.71
CA THR A 25 15.82 15.36 -1.01
C THR A 25 14.45 15.52 -1.67
N ARG A 26 13.51 16.17 -0.97
CA ARG A 26 12.24 16.58 -1.57
C ARG A 26 12.45 17.46 -2.82
N GLU A 27 13.42 18.37 -2.74
CA GLU A 27 13.80 19.29 -3.83
C GLU A 27 14.28 18.53 -5.08
N SER A 28 14.90 17.36 -4.90
CA SER A 28 15.32 16.49 -6.00
C SER A 28 14.14 16.05 -6.89
N LEU A 29 12.93 16.02 -6.33
CA LEU A 29 11.71 15.61 -7.02
C LEU A 29 10.78 16.79 -7.36
N GLU A 30 10.79 17.86 -6.56
CA GLU A 30 9.83 18.99 -6.66
C GLU A 30 9.90 19.72 -8.00
N ASN A 31 11.10 19.89 -8.55
CA ASN A 31 11.32 20.55 -9.84
C ASN A 31 11.85 19.56 -10.90
N ALA A 32 11.66 18.27 -10.69
CA ALA A 32 12.12 17.26 -11.64
C ALA A 32 11.28 17.29 -12.92
N THR A 33 11.96 17.15 -14.06
CA THR A 33 11.30 17.00 -15.36
C THR A 33 11.12 15.53 -15.67
N VAL A 34 9.91 15.12 -16.03
CA VAL A 34 9.65 13.77 -16.55
C VAL A 34 10.22 13.66 -17.96
N LEU A 35 11.08 12.67 -18.17
CA LEU A 35 11.69 12.42 -19.47
C LEU A 35 10.85 11.45 -20.30
N THR A 36 10.53 10.29 -19.74
CA THR A 36 9.78 9.23 -20.42
C THR A 36 9.34 8.14 -19.43
N GLN A 37 8.49 7.24 -19.91
CA GLN A 37 8.24 5.96 -19.25
C GLN A 37 9.10 4.87 -19.90
N TRP A 38 9.81 4.09 -19.08
CA TRP A 38 10.61 2.98 -19.54
C TRP A 38 9.98 1.63 -19.13
N GLY A 39 9.82 0.75 -20.12
CA GLY A 39 9.35 -0.63 -19.91
C GLY A 39 7.97 -0.74 -19.26
N LYS A 40 7.12 0.30 -19.35
CA LYS A 40 5.81 0.38 -18.67
C LYS A 40 5.87 0.16 -17.15
N LYS A 41 7.04 0.34 -16.54
CA LYS A 41 7.30 0.10 -15.12
C LYS A 41 7.92 1.31 -14.43
N PHE A 42 8.84 1.98 -15.12
CA PHE A 42 9.59 3.08 -14.54
C PHE A 42 9.24 4.41 -15.20
N VAL A 43 9.14 5.46 -14.39
CA VAL A 43 9.13 6.85 -14.87
C VAL A 43 10.54 7.39 -14.70
N LEU A 44 11.17 7.76 -15.81
CA LEU A 44 12.48 8.39 -15.79
C LEU A 44 12.31 9.89 -15.62
N ILE A 45 12.98 10.45 -14.62
CA ILE A 45 12.94 11.88 -14.32
C ILE A 45 14.35 12.44 -14.21
N ARG A 46 14.51 13.72 -14.52
CA ARG A 46 15.74 14.47 -14.29
C ARG A 46 15.49 15.58 -13.28
N SER A 47 16.23 15.61 -12.17
CA SER A 47 16.15 16.72 -11.21
C SER A 47 16.67 18.02 -11.80
N ALA A 48 16.42 19.14 -11.12
CA ALA A 48 16.99 20.44 -11.47
C ALA A 48 18.53 20.46 -11.42
N SER A 49 19.15 19.65 -10.53
CA SER A 49 20.61 19.46 -10.45
C SER A 49 21.18 18.63 -11.61
N GLY A 50 20.33 17.98 -12.40
CA GLY A 50 20.74 17.15 -13.54
C GLY A 50 20.84 15.65 -13.24
N ASP A 51 20.54 15.21 -12.01
CA ASP A 51 20.54 13.80 -11.63
C ASP A 51 19.39 13.04 -12.31
N LEU A 52 19.66 11.82 -12.75
CA LEU A 52 18.69 10.94 -13.40
C LEU A 52 18.15 9.92 -12.39
N PHE A 53 16.83 9.88 -12.24
CA PHE A 53 16.15 8.89 -11.39
C PHE A 53 15.23 8.01 -12.22
N ALA A 54 15.12 6.75 -11.80
CA ALA A 54 14.12 5.81 -12.28
C ALA A 54 13.14 5.48 -11.14
N LEU A 55 11.91 5.99 -11.24
CA LEU A 55 10.88 5.77 -10.24
C LEU A 55 10.05 4.54 -10.61
N ASP A 56 9.92 3.56 -9.70
CA ASP A 56 8.92 2.49 -9.88
C ASP A 56 7.52 3.12 -9.80
N GLN A 57 6.78 3.07 -10.91
CA GLN A 57 5.51 3.78 -11.03
C GLN A 57 4.46 3.26 -10.04
N HIS A 58 4.48 1.96 -9.72
CA HIS A 58 3.45 1.35 -8.88
C HIS A 58 3.69 1.72 -7.43
N ALA A 59 4.92 1.49 -6.94
CA ALA A 59 5.28 1.85 -5.58
C ALA A 59 5.15 3.36 -5.32
N SER A 60 5.41 4.19 -6.34
CA SER A 60 5.25 5.65 -6.23
C SER A 60 3.79 6.07 -6.13
N ASP A 61 2.90 5.56 -7.00
CA ASP A 61 1.46 5.86 -6.93
C ASP A 61 0.85 5.39 -5.62
N GLU A 62 1.20 4.17 -5.19
CA GLU A 62 0.73 3.61 -3.92
C GLU A 62 1.16 4.46 -2.72
N ARG A 63 2.41 4.94 -2.71
CA ARG A 63 2.89 5.82 -1.63
C ARG A 63 2.09 7.13 -1.58
N VAL A 64 1.87 7.78 -2.72
CA VAL A 64 1.08 9.01 -2.77
C VAL A 64 -0.35 8.75 -2.30
N ARG A 65 -0.97 7.66 -2.75
CA ARG A 65 -2.33 7.27 -2.35
C ARG A 65 -2.43 6.98 -0.86
N LEU A 66 -1.45 6.26 -0.29
CA LEU A 66 -1.40 5.94 1.13
C LEU A 66 -1.32 7.23 1.98
N GLU A 67 -0.45 8.17 1.63
CA GLU A 67 -0.30 9.38 2.43
C GLU A 67 -1.50 10.32 2.31
N ASN A 68 -2.16 10.36 1.15
CA ASN A 68 -3.42 11.07 1.02
C ASN A 68 -4.51 10.42 1.88
N LEU A 69 -4.67 9.09 1.82
CA LEU A 69 -5.61 8.36 2.66
C LEU A 69 -5.33 8.58 4.15
N ARG A 70 -4.07 8.54 4.57
CA ARG A 70 -3.67 8.78 5.96
C ARG A 70 -4.01 10.20 6.43
N ARG A 71 -3.75 11.22 5.60
CA ARG A 71 -4.14 12.61 5.88
C ARG A 71 -5.65 12.74 6.00
N ASP A 72 -6.40 12.14 5.09
CA ASP A 72 -7.87 12.19 5.11
C ASP A 72 -8.44 11.51 6.36
N LEU A 73 -7.89 10.34 6.74
CA LEU A 73 -8.29 9.64 7.96
C LEU A 73 -7.96 10.46 9.21
N THR A 74 -6.78 11.08 9.26
CA THR A 74 -6.35 11.91 10.41
C THR A 74 -7.19 13.19 10.52
N ALA A 75 -7.51 13.82 9.39
CA ALA A 75 -8.33 15.04 9.35
C ALA A 75 -9.79 14.78 9.79
N ARG A 76 -10.30 13.55 9.62
CA ARG A 76 -11.65 13.15 10.06
C ARG A 76 -11.75 12.84 11.56
N GLY A 77 -10.62 12.75 12.27
CA GLY A 77 -10.57 12.40 13.69
C GLY A 77 -10.55 10.89 13.96
N ASP A 78 -10.74 10.50 15.23
CA ASP A 78 -10.45 9.13 15.73
C ASP A 78 -11.40 8.02 15.24
N ALA A 79 -12.50 8.37 14.56
CA ALA A 79 -13.50 7.42 14.10
C ALA A 79 -13.84 7.60 12.61
N VAL A 80 -13.66 6.54 11.84
CA VAL A 80 -14.06 6.48 10.43
C VAL A 80 -15.58 6.45 10.33
N THR A 81 -16.15 7.28 9.46
CA THR A 81 -17.58 7.26 9.14
C THR A 81 -17.94 5.94 8.47
N SER A 82 -18.78 5.14 9.10
CA SER A 82 -19.33 3.92 8.49
C SER A 82 -20.59 4.22 7.68
N LYS A 83 -20.84 3.38 6.68
CA LYS A 83 -22.11 3.35 5.94
C LYS A 83 -22.74 1.99 6.18
N VAL A 84 -23.95 1.99 6.71
CA VAL A 84 -24.74 0.77 6.89
C VAL A 84 -24.97 0.11 5.53
N LEU A 85 -24.68 -1.18 5.45
CA LEU A 85 -24.93 -1.97 4.25
C LEU A 85 -26.44 -2.25 4.12
N PRO A 86 -27.01 -2.26 2.91
CA PRO A 86 -28.42 -2.58 2.72
C PRO A 86 -28.78 -4.00 3.21
N HIS A 87 -27.83 -4.92 3.12
CA HIS A 87 -27.95 -6.29 3.62
C HIS A 87 -26.66 -6.63 4.36
N PRO A 88 -26.74 -7.10 5.61
CA PRO A 88 -25.55 -7.50 6.32
C PRO A 88 -24.83 -8.69 5.65
N VAL A 89 -23.51 -8.66 5.62
CA VAL A 89 -22.66 -9.66 4.92
C VAL A 89 -22.17 -10.72 5.89
N PRO A 90 -22.52 -12.01 5.71
CA PRO A 90 -22.06 -13.05 6.61
C PRO A 90 -20.54 -13.30 6.54
N CYS A 91 -19.92 -13.55 7.69
CA CYS A 91 -18.51 -13.82 7.93
C CYS A 91 -18.41 -14.96 8.97
N GLU A 92 -17.82 -16.09 8.58
CA GLU A 92 -17.59 -17.20 9.49
C GLU A 92 -16.29 -16.97 10.27
N LEU A 93 -16.38 -16.98 11.59
CA LEU A 93 -15.25 -16.86 12.51
C LEU A 93 -15.23 -18.05 13.46
N SER A 94 -14.05 -18.64 13.64
CA SER A 94 -13.79 -19.59 14.70
C SER A 94 -14.01 -18.94 16.09
N ALA A 95 -14.16 -19.76 17.13
CA ALA A 95 -14.31 -19.26 18.49
C ALA A 95 -13.11 -18.39 18.93
N ALA A 96 -11.89 -18.74 18.49
CA ALA A 96 -10.69 -17.97 18.78
C ALA A 96 -10.70 -16.60 18.08
N GLU A 97 -11.04 -16.56 16.78
CA GLU A 97 -11.12 -15.30 16.03
C GLU A 97 -12.22 -14.37 16.56
N LEU A 98 -13.37 -14.92 16.95
CA LEU A 98 -14.44 -14.14 17.58
C LEU A 98 -13.99 -13.56 18.93
N ALA A 99 -13.26 -14.33 19.75
CA ALA A 99 -12.69 -13.83 20.98
C ALA A 99 -11.68 -12.70 20.71
N THR A 100 -10.83 -12.84 19.68
CA THR A 100 -9.91 -11.78 19.26
C THR A 100 -10.63 -10.52 18.78
N LEU A 101 -11.69 -10.66 17.99
CA LEU A 101 -12.50 -9.53 17.52
C LEU A 101 -13.14 -8.79 18.70
N ARG A 102 -13.76 -9.53 19.63
CA ARG A 102 -14.37 -8.98 20.86
C ARG A 102 -13.34 -8.26 21.73
N ALA A 103 -12.15 -8.85 21.91
CA ALA A 103 -11.06 -8.23 22.66
C ALA A 103 -10.55 -6.93 22.02
N ASN A 104 -10.71 -6.76 20.71
CA ASN A 104 -10.29 -5.59 19.94
C ASN A 104 -11.47 -4.73 19.44
N ALA A 105 -12.65 -4.86 20.06
CA ALA A 105 -13.89 -4.25 19.58
C ALA A 105 -13.79 -2.73 19.43
N SER A 106 -13.13 -2.05 20.37
CA SER A 106 -12.93 -0.59 20.31
C SER A 106 -12.14 -0.19 19.06
N SER A 107 -11.07 -0.92 18.73
CA SER A 107 -10.28 -0.70 17.52
C SER A 107 -11.08 -0.96 16.26
N ALA A 108 -11.84 -2.07 16.20
CA ALA A 108 -12.71 -2.38 15.07
C ALA A 108 -13.78 -1.28 14.86
N HIS A 109 -14.40 -0.82 15.95
CA HIS A 109 -15.42 0.23 15.89
C HIS A 109 -14.87 1.58 15.41
N ARG A 110 -13.65 1.95 15.83
CA ARG A 110 -12.97 3.17 15.33
C ARG A 110 -12.73 3.11 13.83
N TRP A 111 -12.45 1.93 13.28
CA TRP A 111 -12.29 1.71 11.84
C TRP A 111 -13.63 1.56 11.08
N GLY A 112 -14.76 1.83 11.75
CA GLY A 112 -16.09 1.82 11.14
C GLY A 112 -16.74 0.45 11.04
N TRP A 113 -16.11 -0.61 11.54
CA TRP A 113 -16.71 -1.95 11.53
C TRP A 113 -17.87 -2.03 12.53
N ARG A 114 -18.94 -2.70 12.12
CA ARG A 114 -20.08 -3.07 12.95
C ARG A 114 -20.43 -4.52 12.62
N TRP A 115 -20.75 -5.30 13.64
CA TRP A 115 -21.16 -6.69 13.46
C TRP A 115 -22.22 -7.06 14.49
N GLU A 116 -22.99 -8.09 14.17
CA GLU A 116 -23.93 -8.72 15.08
C GLU A 116 -23.49 -10.18 15.27
N ASP A 117 -23.53 -10.64 16.51
CA ASP A 117 -23.36 -12.05 16.79
C ASP A 117 -24.66 -12.77 16.37
N ASP A 118 -24.57 -13.85 15.58
CA ASP A 118 -25.71 -14.79 15.55
C ASP A 118 -25.74 -15.46 16.93
N ASP A 119 -26.63 -14.98 17.78
CA ASP A 119 -27.13 -15.75 18.92
C ASP A 119 -28.02 -16.89 18.40
N ALA A 120 -27.40 -17.86 17.73
CA ALA A 120 -28.02 -19.16 17.55
C ALA A 120 -27.84 -19.94 18.86
N GLY A 121 -28.82 -19.77 19.76
CA GLY A 121 -29.08 -20.79 20.78
C GLY A 121 -29.29 -22.14 20.09
N GLY A 122 -28.28 -23.01 20.16
CA GLY A 122 -28.37 -24.43 19.79
C GLY A 122 -27.72 -24.80 18.46
N GLY A 123 -26.56 -25.46 18.54
CA GLY A 123 -26.11 -26.52 17.63
C GLY A 123 -25.98 -26.21 16.14
N GLY A 124 -24.75 -25.93 15.69
CA GLY A 124 -24.31 -26.18 14.31
C GLY A 124 -24.11 -24.92 13.44
N GLY A 125 -22.84 -24.67 13.07
CA GLY A 125 -22.43 -23.80 11.95
C GLY A 125 -22.97 -22.37 11.94
N ALA A 126 -22.31 -21.45 12.64
CA ALA A 126 -22.75 -20.06 12.73
C ALA A 126 -22.36 -19.24 11.48
N LYS A 127 -23.35 -18.68 10.77
CA LYS A 127 -23.18 -17.82 9.58
C LYS A 127 -23.46 -16.36 9.92
N ARG A 128 -22.47 -15.62 10.41
CA ARG A 128 -22.71 -14.36 11.16
C ARG A 128 -22.55 -13.07 10.37
N LYS A 129 -23.45 -12.10 10.52
CA LYS A 129 -23.62 -10.91 9.65
C LYS A 129 -22.79 -9.66 10.05
N ALA A 130 -22.18 -8.99 9.08
CA ALA A 130 -21.55 -7.67 9.17
C ALA A 130 -22.52 -6.59 8.67
N VAL A 131 -22.88 -5.61 9.51
CA VAL A 131 -23.90 -4.57 9.23
C VAL A 131 -23.30 -3.34 8.57
#